data_AF-A0AAV0ZUB7-F1
#
_entry.id   AF-A0AAV0ZUB7-F1
#
_cell.length_a   1.000
_cell.length_b   1.000
_cell.length_c   1.000
_cell.angle_alpha   90.00
_cell.angle_beta   90.00
_cell.angle_gamma   90.00
#
_symmetry.space_group_name_H-M   'P 1'
#
loop_
_entity.id
_entity.type
_entity.pdbx_description
1 polymer ?
#
loop_
_entity_poly.entity_id
_entity_poly.type
_entity_poly.pdbx_seq_one_letter_code
_entity_poly.pdbx_strand_id
1 'polypeptide(L)'
;MGNEDRCLQHVDLSVVREGPQLSYNQRKNLIAPIQEKEIYEALHDVGDSKAPGVDGYSAKLFKTCWNIVKQDLVKAICYWFKHNTMYKAFNGTLVTLHPKSADAKYLKD
;
A
#
# COMPACT_ATOMS: atom_id res chain seq x y z
N MET A 1 32.07 -3.63 -5.53
CA MET A 1 32.79 -2.35 -5.50
C MET A 1 31.85 -1.29 -6.06
N GLY A 2 31.15 -0.56 -5.19
CA GLY A 2 30.42 0.64 -5.59
C GLY A 2 31.25 1.83 -5.15
N ASN A 3 31.70 2.65 -6.09
CA ASN A 3 32.44 3.86 -5.74
C ASN A 3 31.47 4.90 -5.16
N GLU A 4 31.98 5.69 -4.21
CA GLU A 4 31.28 6.83 -3.62
C GLU A 4 31.17 7.98 -4.64
N ASP A 5 30.29 7.86 -5.63
CA ASP A 5 29.94 9.00 -6.47
C ASP A 5 29.09 9.98 -5.65
N ARG A 6 29.76 10.99 -5.07
CA ARG A 6 29.17 12.02 -4.21
C ARG A 6 28.40 13.11 -4.96
N CYS A 7 28.01 12.85 -6.21
CA CYS A 7 27.23 13.79 -6.99
C CYS A 7 26.38 13.03 -8.01
N LEU A 8 25.11 12.78 -7.69
CA LEU A 8 24.12 12.43 -8.70
C LEU A 8 23.85 13.69 -9.53
N GLN A 9 24.71 13.96 -10.50
CA GLN A 9 24.42 14.91 -11.57
C GLN A 9 23.11 14.45 -12.23
N HIS A 10 22.15 15.37 -12.32
CA HIS A 10 20.79 15.23 -12.85
C HIS A 10 20.50 13.99 -13.72
N VAL A 11 19.34 13.35 -13.48
CA VAL A 11 18.84 12.22 -14.29
C VAL A 11 18.77 12.61 -15.78
N ASP A 12 19.64 12.02 -16.60
CA ASP A 12 19.62 12.20 -18.05
C ASP A 12 18.32 11.63 -18.64
N LEU A 13 17.41 12.52 -19.00
CA LEU A 13 16.10 12.17 -19.55
C LEU A 13 16.20 11.53 -20.93
N SER A 14 17.28 11.74 -21.68
CA SER A 14 17.46 11.11 -22.99
C SER A 14 17.69 9.61 -22.83
N VAL A 15 18.60 9.23 -21.93
CA VAL A 15 18.89 7.83 -21.58
C VAL A 15 17.66 7.14 -20.96
N VAL A 16 16.93 7.82 -20.06
CA VAL A 16 15.71 7.23 -19.45
C VAL A 16 14.63 6.94 -20.50
N ARG A 17 14.54 7.76 -21.56
CA ARG A 17 13.54 7.58 -22.63
C ARG A 17 13.88 6.47 -23.61
N GLU A 18 15.12 6.01 -23.67
CA GLU A 18 15.53 4.86 -24.48
C GLU A 18 15.00 3.53 -23.91
N GLY A 19 14.70 3.49 -22.60
CA GLY A 19 14.11 2.33 -21.94
C GLY A 19 12.63 2.09 -22.30
N PRO A 20 12.07 0.92 -21.91
CA PRO A 20 10.67 0.60 -22.15
C PRO A 20 9.73 1.72 -21.67
N GLN A 21 8.96 2.27 -22.61
CA GLN A 21 7.97 3.30 -22.33
C GLN A 21 6.59 2.68 -22.22
N LEU A 22 5.76 3.23 -21.33
CA LEU A 22 4.35 2.86 -21.27
C LEU A 22 3.63 3.31 -22.54
N SER A 23 2.86 2.39 -23.12
CA SER A 23 1.92 2.72 -24.18
C SER A 23 0.93 3.79 -23.71
N TYR A 24 0.28 4.45 -24.67
CA TYR A 24 -0.78 5.42 -24.37
C TYR A 24 -1.87 4.83 -23.46
N ASN A 25 -2.30 3.60 -23.74
CA ASN A 25 -3.34 2.93 -22.94
C ASN A 25 -2.87 2.62 -21.52
N GLN A 26 -1.63 2.15 -21.35
CA GLN A 26 -1.07 1.93 -20.01
C GLN A 26 -1.01 3.22 -19.20
N ARG A 27 -0.55 4.32 -19.80
CA ARG A 27 -0.53 5.64 -19.15
C ARG A 27 -1.93 6.09 -18.75
N LYS A 28 -2.91 5.91 -19.63
CA LYS A 28 -4.32 6.25 -19.35
C LYS A 28 -4.89 5.42 -18.20
N ASN A 29 -4.56 4.13 -18.13
CA ASN A 29 -5.02 3.26 -17.06
C ASN A 29 -4.43 3.65 -15.69
N LEU A 30 -3.16 4.06 -15.64
CA LEU A 30 -2.52 4.50 -14.39
C LEU A 30 -3.13 5.76 -13.76
N ILE A 31 -3.80 6.59 -14.57
CA ILE A 31 -4.48 7.80 -14.11
C ILE A 31 -6.00 7.66 -14.07
N ALA A 32 -6.52 6.46 -14.33
CA ALA A 32 -7.95 6.22 -14.31
C ALA A 32 -8.47 6.31 -12.85
N PRO A 33 -9.72 6.75 -12.64
CA PRO A 33 -10.34 6.71 -11.32
C PRO A 33 -10.42 5.28 -10.78
N ILE A 34 -10.13 5.11 -9.49
CA ILE A 34 -10.25 3.83 -8.79
C ILE A 34 -11.71 3.38 -8.77
N GLN A 35 -11.92 2.10 -9.06
CA GLN A 35 -13.23 1.45 -9.12
C GLN A 35 -13.46 0.50 -7.93
N GLU A 36 -14.74 0.27 -7.60
CA GLU A 36 -15.13 -0.69 -6.55
C GLU A 36 -14.52 -2.08 -6.78
N LYS A 37 -14.46 -2.53 -8.05
CA LYS A 37 -13.88 -3.82 -8.41
C LYS A 37 -12.40 -3.93 -8.01
N GLU A 38 -11.61 -2.89 -8.29
CA GLU A 38 -10.18 -2.86 -7.94
C GLU A 38 -9.98 -2.89 -6.41
N ILE A 39 -10.83 -2.17 -5.68
CA ILE A 39 -10.84 -2.18 -4.21
C ILE A 39 -11.18 -3.58 -3.68
N TYR A 40 -12.19 -4.21 -4.25
CA TYR A 40 -12.64 -5.55 -3.85
C TYR A 40 -11.56 -6.61 -4.10
N GLU A 41 -10.92 -6.57 -5.27
CA GLU A 41 -9.83 -7.47 -5.64
C GLU A 41 -8.62 -7.26 -4.72
N ALA A 42 -8.21 -6.00 -4.51
CA ALA A 42 -7.12 -5.66 -3.60
C ALA A 42 -7.39 -6.13 -2.16
N LEU A 43 -8.63 -6.00 -1.68
CA LEU A 43 -9.03 -6.52 -0.37
C LEU A 43 -8.91 -8.05 -0.33
N HIS A 44 -9.30 -8.76 -1.39
CA HIS A 44 -9.25 -10.22 -1.45
C HIS A 44 -7.81 -10.77 -1.49
N ASP A 45 -6.88 -10.04 -2.09
CA ASP A 45 -5.46 -10.38 -2.13
C ASP A 45 -4.79 -10.32 -0.75
N VAL A 46 -5.34 -9.57 0.21
CA VAL A 46 -4.82 -9.52 1.58
C VAL A 46 -5.14 -10.83 2.31
N GLY A 47 -4.13 -11.57 2.76
CA GLY A 47 -4.35 -12.83 3.50
C GLY A 47 -5.21 -12.67 4.76
N ASP A 48 -6.11 -13.63 5.01
CA ASP A 48 -7.08 -13.58 6.13
C ASP A 48 -6.43 -13.58 7.52
N SER A 49 -5.25 -14.20 7.66
CA SER A 49 -4.50 -14.34 8.90
C SER A 49 -3.49 -13.21 9.15
N LYS A 50 -3.54 -12.14 8.34
CA LYS A 50 -2.74 -10.94 8.60
C LYS A 50 -3.17 -10.31 9.93
N ALA A 51 -2.18 -9.79 10.66
CA ALA A 51 -2.41 -9.17 11.95
C ALA A 51 -3.42 -8.01 11.83
N PRO A 52 -4.36 -7.86 12.78
CA PRO A 52 -5.30 -6.76 12.76
C PRO A 52 -4.59 -5.42 12.97
N GLY A 53 -5.25 -4.34 12.57
CA GLY A 53 -4.81 -2.99 12.91
C GLY A 53 -4.97 -2.68 14.40
N VAL A 54 -4.70 -1.43 14.77
CA VAL A 54 -4.96 -0.93 16.13
C VAL A 54 -6.44 -0.97 16.53
N ASP A 55 -7.33 -1.18 15.55
CA ASP A 55 -8.78 -1.37 15.72
C ASP A 55 -9.17 -2.81 16.08
N GLY A 56 -8.25 -3.76 16.00
CA GLY A 56 -8.51 -5.18 16.29
C GLY A 56 -9.22 -5.93 15.17
N TYR A 57 -9.47 -5.33 14.00
CA TYR A 57 -10.14 -5.98 12.88
C TYR A 57 -9.13 -6.48 11.84
N SER A 58 -9.29 -7.73 11.40
CA SER A 58 -8.49 -8.31 10.32
C SER A 58 -9.17 -8.11 8.96
N ALA A 59 -8.41 -8.30 7.87
CA ALA A 59 -8.94 -8.26 6.52
C ALA A 59 -10.14 -9.22 6.31
N LYS A 60 -10.15 -10.36 7.02
CA LYS A 60 -11.24 -11.33 6.96
C LYS A 60 -12.60 -10.74 7.31
N LEU A 61 -12.67 -9.83 8.28
CA LEU A 61 -13.91 -9.15 8.65
C LEU A 61 -14.44 -8.31 7.48
N PHE A 62 -13.59 -7.49 6.86
CA PHE A 62 -13.97 -6.65 5.72
C PHE A 62 -14.41 -7.48 4.52
N LYS A 63 -13.76 -8.62 4.24
CA LYS A 63 -14.18 -9.56 3.19
C LYS A 63 -15.55 -10.17 3.48
N THR A 64 -15.72 -10.69 4.70
CA THR A 64 -16.94 -11.41 5.11
C THR A 64 -18.14 -10.45 5.18
N CYS A 65 -17.92 -9.23 5.66
CA CYS A 65 -18.93 -8.20 5.82
C CYS A 65 -18.98 -7.24 4.63
N TRP A 66 -18.41 -7.58 3.47
CA TRP A 66 -18.30 -6.67 2.32
C TRP A 66 -19.64 -6.01 1.97
N ASN A 67 -20.72 -6.79 1.90
CA ASN A 67 -22.04 -6.26 1.57
C ASN A 67 -22.58 -5.20 2.56
N ILE A 68 -22.05 -5.17 3.78
CA ILE A 68 -22.40 -4.20 4.83
C ILE A 68 -21.50 -2.98 4.71
N VAL A 69 -20.17 -3.18 4.63
CA VAL A 69 -19.17 -2.09 4.74
C VAL A 69 -18.77 -1.46 3.40
N LYS A 70 -19.10 -2.09 2.26
CA LYS A 70 -18.59 -1.70 0.93
C LYS A 70 -18.84 -0.24 0.60
N GLN A 71 -20.03 0.28 0.92
CA GLN A 71 -20.40 1.62 0.51
C GLN A 71 -19.50 2.66 1.16
N ASP A 72 -19.23 2.51 2.46
CA ASP A 72 -18.39 3.44 3.19
C ASP A 72 -16.91 3.26 2.85
N LEU A 73 -16.47 2.00 2.68
CA LEU A 73 -15.09 1.70 2.31
C LEU A 73 -14.74 2.27 0.92
N VAL A 74 -15.59 2.03 -0.09
CA VAL A 74 -15.40 2.54 -1.45
C VAL A 74 -15.39 4.06 -1.47
N LYS A 75 -16.36 4.70 -0.78
CA LYS A 75 -16.39 6.17 -0.67
C LYS A 75 -15.12 6.73 -0.05
N ALA A 76 -14.66 6.14 1.05
CA ALA A 76 -13.46 6.59 1.76
C ALA A 76 -12.20 6.45 0.89
N ILE A 77 -12.03 5.32 0.21
CA ILE A 77 -10.86 5.06 -0.65
C ILE A 77 -10.89 5.98 -1.88
N CYS A 78 -12.02 6.08 -2.59
CA CYS A 78 -12.15 6.99 -3.73
C CYS A 78 -11.93 8.46 -3.30
N TYR A 79 -12.40 8.86 -2.11
CA TYR A 79 -12.15 10.19 -1.57
C TYR A 79 -10.65 10.42 -1.35
N TRP A 80 -9.93 9.46 -0.79
CA TRP A 80 -8.49 9.56 -0.58
C TRP A 80 -7.73 9.72 -1.89
N PHE A 81 -7.98 8.88 -2.89
CA PHE A 81 -7.32 8.98 -4.20
C PHE A 81 -7.64 10.29 -4.95
N LYS A 82 -8.80 10.89 -4.69
CA LYS A 82 -9.19 12.17 -5.30
C LYS A 82 -8.60 13.39 -4.61
N HIS A 83 -8.47 13.37 -3.28
CA HIS A 83 -8.11 14.56 -2.48
C HIS A 83 -6.75 14.44 -1.77
N ASN A 84 -6.05 13.31 -1.92
CA ASN A 84 -4.81 12.98 -1.22
C ASN A 84 -4.90 13.14 0.31
N THR A 85 -6.10 12.99 0.87
CA THR A 85 -6.38 13.21 2.29
C THR A 85 -6.89 11.92 2.92
N MET A 86 -6.15 11.40 3.89
CA MET A 86 -6.48 10.17 4.62
C MET A 86 -6.79 10.48 6.09
N TYR A 87 -7.72 9.73 6.68
CA TYR A 87 -7.95 9.79 8.12
C TYR A 87 -6.71 9.31 8.87
N LYS A 88 -6.15 10.15 9.75
CA LYS A 88 -4.85 9.89 10.40
C LYS A 88 -4.77 8.54 11.12
N ALA A 89 -5.88 8.07 11.69
CA ALA A 89 -5.91 6.79 12.40
C ALA A 89 -5.63 5.58 11.48
N PHE A 90 -5.87 5.68 10.17
CA PHE A 90 -5.53 4.61 9.22
C PHE A 90 -4.03 4.37 9.10
N ASN A 91 -3.19 5.36 9.44
CA ASN A 91 -1.74 5.20 9.50
C ASN A 91 -1.25 4.73 10.89
N GLY A 92 -2.16 4.43 11.82
CA GLY A 92 -1.82 3.87 13.12
C GLY A 92 -1.37 2.42 13.00
N THR A 93 -0.12 2.14 13.34
CA THR A 93 0.44 0.78 13.34
C THR A 93 0.60 0.26 14.76
N LEU A 94 0.25 -1.01 14.97
CA LEU A 94 0.58 -1.73 16.19
C LEU A 94 1.93 -2.43 16.01
N VAL A 95 2.91 -2.09 16.86
CA VAL A 95 4.21 -2.77 16.86
C VAL A 95 4.16 -3.90 17.88
N THR A 96 4.19 -5.14 17.39
CA THR A 96 4.29 -6.34 18.22
C THR A 96 5.65 -6.99 18.01
N LEU A 97 6.40 -7.21 19.09
CA LEU A 97 7.69 -7.87 19.05
C LEU A 97 7.49 -9.37 19.15
N HIS A 98 7.92 -10.11 18.12
CA HIS A 98 7.97 -11.56 18.18
C HIS A 98 9.42 -12.02 18.41
N PRO A 99 9.73 -12.69 19.54
CA PRO A 99 11.08 -13.11 19.84
C PRO A 99 11.58 -14.13 18.79
N LYS A 100 12.76 -13.89 18.20
CA LYS A 100 13.38 -14.80 17.21
C LYS A 100 13.98 -16.05 17.85
N SER A 101 14.34 -15.99 19.14
CA SER A 101 14.87 -17.10 19.92
C SER A 101 14.29 -17.09 21.33
N ALA A 102 14.32 -18.24 22.01
CA ALA A 102 13.81 -18.38 23.38
C ALA A 102 14.52 -17.41 24.37
N ASP A 103 15.79 -17.11 24.12
CA ASP A 103 16.61 -16.22 24.95
C ASP A 103 16.59 -14.75 24.47
N ALA A 104 15.67 -14.36 23.60
CA ALA A 104 15.56 -12.99 23.12
C ALA A 104 15.17 -12.04 24.27
N LYS A 105 16.16 -11.32 24.82
CA LYS A 105 16.00 -10.39 25.96
C LYS A 105 16.06 -8.91 25.57
N TYR A 106 16.67 -8.59 24.42
CA TYR A 106 16.91 -7.21 23.99
C TYR A 106 16.62 -7.04 22.50
N LEU A 107 16.14 -5.86 22.12
CA LEU A 107 16.13 -5.42 20.74
C LEU A 107 17.58 -5.12 20.33
N LYS A 108 18.00 -5.66 19.19
CA LYS A 108 19.26 -5.27 18.54
C LYS A 108 18.89 -4.35 17.38
N ASP A 109 19.58 -3.23 17.27
CA ASP A 109 19.47 -2.30 16.14
C ASP A 109 19.99 -2.93 14.84
#